data_AF-A0A1J4W7Z0-F1
#
_entry.id   AF-A0A1J4W7Z0-F1
#
_cell.length_a   1.000
_cell.length_b   1.000
_cell.length_c   1.000
_cell.angle_alpha   90.00
_cell.angle_beta   90.00
_cell.angle_gamma   90.00
#
_symmetry.space_group_name_H-M   'P 1'
#
loop_
_entity.id
_entity.type
_entity.pdbx_description
1 polymer ?
#
loop_
_entity_poly.entity_id
_entity_poly.type
_entity_poly.pdbx_seq_one_letter_code
_entity_poly.pdbx_strand_id
1 'polypeptide(L)'
;MREDIFGGLKNALDKGYDLETAVRSFISSGYPEAEVRQAAQALTSGLPPPDQVQNPQQPKQTQQQMPVTQKNQWPVAGRQSTLNKPSYSSKQVQANQQVRPPIESKHSRGVDWKLITLLSVLIILIVALGASFFLRDSITEFFAILFG
;
A
#
# COMPACT_ATOMS: atom_id res chain seq x y z
N MET A 1 -13.19 1.48 -13.41
CA MET A 1 -13.91 1.75 -12.14
C MET A 1 -13.60 0.68 -11.12
N ARG A 2 -13.49 -0.60 -11.49
CA ARG A 2 -13.03 -1.62 -10.52
C ARG A 2 -11.51 -1.63 -10.37
N GLU A 3 -10.80 -1.27 -11.44
CA GLU A 3 -9.35 -1.30 -11.54
C GLU A 3 -8.70 -0.28 -10.60
N ASP A 4 -9.32 0.89 -10.46
CA ASP A 4 -8.92 1.97 -9.57
C ASP A 4 -9.11 1.61 -8.09
N ILE A 5 -10.22 0.96 -7.72
CA ILE A 5 -10.43 0.43 -6.37
C ILE A 5 -9.40 -0.65 -6.04
N PHE A 6 -9.19 -1.60 -6.96
CA PHE A 6 -8.26 -2.70 -6.77
C PHE A 6 -6.81 -2.21 -6.62
N GLY A 7 -6.36 -1.31 -7.51
CA GLY A 7 -5.04 -0.70 -7.44
C GLY A 7 -4.84 0.11 -6.16
N GLY A 8 -5.89 0.81 -5.71
CA GLY A 8 -5.89 1.55 -4.47
C GLY A 8 -5.81 0.69 -3.21
N LEU A 9 -6.61 -0.38 -3.13
CA LEU A 9 -6.56 -1.36 -2.04
C LEU A 9 -5.20 -2.08 -1.99
N LYS A 10 -4.66 -2.46 -3.15
CA LYS A 10 -3.32 -3.04 -3.25
C LYS A 10 -2.24 -2.09 -2.73
N ASN A 11 -2.26 -0.83 -3.16
CA ASN A 11 -1.32 0.20 -2.68
C ASN A 11 -1.45 0.43 -1.16
N ALA A 12 -2.65 0.34 -0.59
CA ALA A 12 -2.83 0.43 0.86
C ALA A 12 -2.21 -0.77 1.59
N LEU A 13 -2.41 -1.98 1.08
CA LEU A 13 -1.76 -3.20 1.59
C LEU A 13 -0.23 -3.12 1.49
N ASP A 14 0.30 -2.66 0.35
CA ASP A 14 1.73 -2.47 0.14
C ASP A 14 2.35 -1.45 1.11
N LYS A 15 1.53 -0.49 1.60
CA LYS A 15 1.89 0.47 2.65
C LYS A 15 1.72 -0.07 4.08
N GLY A 16 1.27 -1.32 4.23
CA GLY A 16 1.07 -1.98 5.52
C GLY A 16 -0.24 -1.64 6.22
N TYR A 17 -1.21 -1.05 5.53
CA TYR A 17 -2.55 -0.89 6.07
C TYR A 17 -3.30 -2.23 6.08
N ASP A 18 -4.10 -2.44 7.12
CA ASP A 18 -5.00 -3.59 7.18
C ASP A 18 -6.09 -3.49 6.10
N LEU A 19 -6.46 -4.64 5.50
CA LEU A 19 -7.43 -4.71 4.41
C LEU A 19 -8.79 -4.13 4.82
N GLU A 20 -9.26 -4.39 6.04
CA GLU A 20 -10.54 -3.89 6.51
C GLU A 20 -10.51 -2.36 6.68
N THR A 21 -9.37 -1.83 7.13
CA THR A 21 -9.15 -0.38 7.25
C THR A 21 -9.18 0.29 5.89
N ALA A 22 -8.53 -0.31 4.89
CA ALA A 22 -8.54 0.20 3.51
C ALA A 22 -9.97 0.16 2.92
N VAL A 23 -10.70 -0.96 3.09
CA VAL A 23 -12.10 -1.09 2.66
C VAL A 23 -12.98 0.02 3.24
N ARG A 24 -12.89 0.27 4.55
CA ARG A 24 -13.65 1.36 5.21
C ARG A 24 -13.28 2.73 4.64
N SER A 25 -12.00 2.96 4.34
CA SER A 25 -11.54 4.22 3.73
C SER A 25 -12.14 4.44 2.34
N PHE A 26 -12.19 3.41 1.49
CA PHE A 26 -12.83 3.49 0.17
C PHE A 26 -14.34 3.74 0.26
N ILE A 27 -15.05 3.05 1.17
CA ILE A 27 -16.48 3.29 1.41
C ILE A 27 -16.72 4.74 1.88
N SER A 28 -15.88 5.24 2.80
CA SER A 28 -15.98 6.63 3.28
C SER A 28 -15.67 7.68 2.21
N SER A 29 -14.93 7.30 1.17
CA SER A 29 -14.58 8.15 0.03
C SER A 29 -15.66 8.18 -1.05
N GLY A 30 -16.77 7.47 -0.85
CA GLY A 30 -17.93 7.45 -1.76
C GLY A 30 -17.93 6.29 -2.77
N TYR A 31 -17.03 5.31 -2.64
CA TYR A 31 -17.07 4.13 -3.48
C TYR A 31 -18.19 3.16 -3.06
N PRO A 32 -18.86 2.47 -4.00
CA PRO A 32 -19.92 1.52 -3.67
C PRO A 32 -19.39 0.36 -2.82
N GLU A 33 -20.02 0.09 -1.68
CA GLU A 33 -19.56 -0.95 -0.73
C GLU A 33 -19.42 -2.34 -1.39
N ALA A 34 -20.37 -2.71 -2.26
CA ALA A 34 -20.35 -3.99 -2.95
C ALA A 34 -19.11 -4.15 -3.87
N GLU A 35 -18.71 -3.08 -4.57
CA GLU A 35 -17.54 -3.11 -5.45
C GLU A 35 -16.24 -3.16 -4.66
N VAL A 36 -16.15 -2.40 -3.57
CA VAL A 36 -14.98 -2.39 -2.68
C VAL A 36 -14.78 -3.77 -2.02
N ARG A 37 -15.85 -4.39 -1.52
CA ARG A 37 -15.79 -5.73 -0.93
C ARG A 37 -15.41 -6.80 -1.97
N GLN A 38 -15.93 -6.71 -3.19
CA GLN A 38 -15.57 -7.65 -4.26
C GLN A 38 -14.07 -7.53 -4.63
N ALA A 39 -13.56 -6.30 -4.74
CA ALA A 39 -12.14 -6.07 -4.99
C ALA A 39 -11.24 -6.58 -3.84
N ALA A 40 -11.66 -6.41 -2.59
CA ALA A 40 -10.97 -6.95 -1.42
C ALA A 40 -10.93 -8.49 -1.44
N GLN A 41 -12.04 -9.15 -1.78
CA GLN A 41 -12.09 -10.61 -1.93
C GLN A 41 -11.18 -11.11 -3.05
N ALA A 42 -11.12 -10.41 -4.19
CA ALA A 42 -10.21 -10.74 -5.29
C ALA A 42 -8.74 -10.65 -4.85
N LEU A 43 -8.38 -9.65 -4.04
CA LEU A 43 -7.03 -9.53 -3.46
C LEU A 43 -6.69 -10.71 -2.53
N THR A 44 -7.60 -11.09 -1.63
CA THR A 44 -7.35 -12.19 -0.67
C THR A 44 -7.29 -13.56 -1.35
N SER A 45 -8.10 -13.77 -2.38
CA SER A 45 -8.17 -15.06 -3.09
C SER A 45 -6.97 -15.29 -4.03
N GLY A 46 -6.16 -14.26 -4.30
CA GLY A 46 -5.01 -14.36 -5.21
C GLY A 46 -5.40 -14.66 -6.66
N LEU A 47 -6.70 -14.70 -6.95
CA LEU A 47 -7.21 -14.84 -8.29
C LEU A 47 -7.13 -13.48 -8.97
N PRO A 48 -6.66 -13.41 -10.23
CA PRO A 48 -6.79 -12.18 -11.00
C PRO A 48 -8.26 -11.75 -10.95
N PRO A 49 -8.56 -10.45 -10.73
CA PRO A 49 -9.93 -9.97 -10.77
C PRO A 49 -10.55 -10.51 -12.06
N PRO A 50 -11.75 -11.12 -12.02
CA PRO A 50 -12.32 -11.79 -13.18
C PRO A 50 -12.40 -10.75 -14.28
N ASP A 51 -11.41 -10.79 -15.18
CA ASP A 51 -11.32 -9.95 -16.35
C ASP A 51 -12.64 -10.15 -17.04
N GLN A 52 -13.43 -9.08 -17.04
CA GLN A 52 -14.80 -8.99 -17.48
C GLN A 52 -15.14 -10.18 -18.37
N VAL A 53 -15.60 -11.28 -17.78
CA VAL A 53 -16.23 -12.35 -18.55
C VAL A 53 -17.45 -11.64 -19.07
N GLN A 54 -17.34 -11.22 -20.31
CA GLN A 54 -18.25 -10.36 -21.02
C GLN A 54 -19.56 -11.12 -21.05
N ASN A 55 -20.38 -10.88 -20.01
CA ASN A 55 -21.62 -11.60 -19.80
C ASN A 55 -22.45 -11.36 -21.07
N PRO A 56 -22.79 -12.40 -21.85
CA PRO A 56 -23.59 -12.23 -23.04
C PRO A 56 -24.89 -11.53 -22.65
N GLN A 57 -25.03 -10.29 -23.13
CA GLN A 57 -26.22 -9.44 -23.14
C GLN A 57 -27.42 -10.01 -22.39
N GLN A 58 -27.48 -9.77 -21.08
CA GLN A 58 -28.76 -9.80 -20.39
C GLN A 58 -29.44 -8.44 -20.66
N PRO A 59 -30.66 -8.41 -21.24
CA PRO A 59 -31.31 -7.17 -21.62
C PRO A 59 -31.55 -6.31 -20.38
N LYS A 60 -30.94 -5.12 -20.38
CA LYS A 60 -31.11 -4.09 -19.36
C LYS A 60 -32.58 -3.68 -19.30
N GLN A 61 -33.25 -3.99 -18.19
CA GLN A 61 -34.45 -3.26 -17.80
C GLN A 61 -34.03 -1.86 -17.35
N THR A 62 -34.35 -0.88 -18.18
CA THR A 62 -34.20 0.55 -17.94
C THR A 62 -35.13 0.96 -16.80
N GLN A 63 -34.65 0.97 -15.56
CA GLN A 63 -35.27 1.81 -14.54
C GLN A 63 -34.72 3.22 -14.69
N GLN A 64 -35.55 4.10 -15.25
CA GLN A 64 -35.37 5.54 -15.25
C GLN A 64 -35.24 6.02 -13.81
N GLN A 65 -34.02 6.38 -13.40
CA GLN A 65 -33.79 7.15 -12.19
C GLN A 65 -33.80 8.63 -12.56
N MET A 66 -34.74 9.34 -11.94
CA MET A 66 -34.90 10.79 -12.03
C MET A 66 -33.66 11.49 -11.45
N PRO A 67 -33.26 12.66 -11.98
CA PRO A 67 -32.13 13.42 -11.47
C PRO A 67 -32.48 14.04 -10.11
N VAL A 68 -31.88 13.52 -9.03
CA VAL A 68 -31.88 14.20 -7.73
C VAL A 68 -30.73 15.20 -7.72
N THR A 69 -31.06 16.45 -8.01
CA THR A 69 -30.21 17.62 -7.79
C THR A 69 -29.92 17.75 -6.29
N GLN A 70 -28.77 17.25 -5.83
CA GLN A 70 -28.31 17.47 -4.46
C GLN A 70 -27.68 18.87 -4.35
N LYS A 71 -28.55 19.84 -4.08
CA LYS A 71 -28.26 21.24 -3.79
C LYS A 71 -27.57 21.33 -2.42
N ASN A 72 -26.23 21.37 -2.40
CA ASN A 72 -25.47 21.81 -1.22
C ASN A 72 -25.67 23.32 -1.03
N GLN A 73 -26.75 23.70 -0.34
CA GLN A 73 -26.92 25.03 0.24
C GLN A 73 -26.72 24.93 1.75
N TRP A 74 -25.59 25.45 2.23
CA TRP A 74 -25.42 25.79 3.65
C TRP A 74 -26.04 27.17 3.88
N PRO A 75 -26.96 27.33 4.85
CA PRO A 75 -27.55 28.62 5.17
C PRO A 75 -26.60 29.48 6.01
N VAL A 76 -26.48 30.73 5.58
CA VAL A 76 -25.85 31.85 6.25
C VAL A 76 -26.78 32.39 7.35
N ALA A 77 -26.22 32.55 8.55
CA ALA A 77 -26.48 33.53 9.61
C ALA A 77 -27.88 33.69 10.28
N GLY A 78 -27.89 33.68 11.62
CA GLY A 78 -28.56 34.75 12.38
C GLY A 78 -29.15 34.45 13.78
N ARG A 79 -28.55 35.09 14.81
CA ARG A 79 -29.12 35.67 16.08
C ARG A 79 -29.39 34.76 17.30
N GLN A 80 -28.64 34.92 18.42
CA GLN A 80 -28.79 35.86 19.58
C GLN A 80 -29.90 35.41 20.58
N SER A 81 -29.79 35.33 21.91
CA SER A 81 -28.88 35.88 22.94
C SER A 81 -29.08 35.15 24.30
N THR A 82 -28.26 35.55 25.30
CA THR A 82 -28.32 35.36 26.78
C THR A 82 -27.38 34.26 27.32
N LEU A 83 -26.60 34.44 28.39
CA LEU A 83 -26.31 35.54 29.30
C LEU A 83 -25.12 35.04 30.16
N ASN A 84 -24.13 35.91 30.41
CA ASN A 84 -23.05 35.86 31.42
C ASN A 84 -22.55 34.50 31.95
N LYS A 85 -21.28 34.16 31.64
CA LYS A 85 -20.34 33.56 32.61
C LYS A 85 -18.90 34.07 32.38
N PRO A 86 -18.11 34.26 33.46
CA PRO A 86 -16.86 35.00 33.43
C PRO A 86 -15.77 34.32 32.60
N SER A 87 -15.03 35.19 31.92
CA SER A 87 -13.80 34.95 31.19
C SER A 87 -12.82 34.11 32.00
N TYR A 88 -12.64 32.85 31.58
CA TYR A 88 -11.38 32.17 31.75
C TYR A 88 -10.72 32.13 30.38
N SER A 89 -9.56 32.77 30.32
CA SER A 89 -8.59 32.67 29.24
C SER A 89 -8.27 31.20 29.00
N SER A 90 -9.02 30.58 28.08
CA SER A 90 -8.58 29.37 27.42
C SER A 90 -7.70 29.84 26.27
N LYS A 91 -6.40 29.57 26.41
CA LYS A 91 -5.46 29.54 25.30
C LYS A 91 -6.18 28.95 24.10
N GLN A 92 -6.25 29.74 23.04
CA GLN A 92 -6.63 29.27 21.72
C GLN A 92 -5.68 28.13 21.35
N VAL A 93 -6.13 26.90 21.57
CA VAL A 93 -5.64 25.76 20.81
C VAL A 93 -6.33 25.92 19.46
N GLN A 94 -5.67 26.70 18.61
CA GLN A 94 -5.89 26.74 17.19
C GLN A 94 -5.78 25.29 16.72
N ALA A 95 -6.91 24.60 16.59
CA ALA A 95 -7.03 23.38 15.81
C ALA A 95 -6.90 23.78 14.33
N ASN A 96 -5.70 24.26 14.00
CA ASN A 96 -5.10 24.05 12.72
C ASN A 96 -5.14 22.53 12.57
N GLN A 97 -6.16 22.01 11.86
CA GLN A 97 -5.97 20.84 11.03
C GLN A 97 -4.98 21.24 9.93
N GLN A 98 -3.77 21.56 10.37
CA GLN A 98 -2.57 21.20 9.68
C GLN A 98 -2.75 19.70 9.50
N VAL A 99 -3.19 19.35 8.30
CA VAL A 99 -2.83 18.14 7.60
C VAL A 99 -1.38 17.91 7.97
N ARG A 100 -1.16 17.19 9.07
CA ARG A 100 0.15 16.66 9.39
C ARG A 100 0.40 15.82 8.15
N PRO A 101 1.43 16.13 7.33
CA PRO A 101 1.85 15.14 6.37
C PRO A 101 1.99 13.85 7.18
N PRO A 102 1.32 12.76 6.75
CA PRO A 102 1.34 11.51 7.49
C PRO A 102 2.78 11.29 7.87
N ILE A 103 3.03 11.19 9.18
CA ILE A 103 4.36 11.04 9.75
C ILE A 103 4.98 9.97 8.89
N GLU A 104 5.89 10.41 8.02
CA GLU A 104 6.56 9.56 7.07
C GLU A 104 7.34 8.65 7.98
N SER A 105 6.74 7.50 8.28
CA SER A 105 7.42 6.44 8.96
C SER A 105 8.54 6.15 7.98
N LYS A 106 9.70 6.71 8.30
CA LYS A 106 10.98 6.37 7.73
C LYS A 106 11.20 4.92 8.15
N HIS A 107 10.39 4.05 7.59
CA HIS A 107 10.50 2.63 7.66
C HIS A 107 11.71 2.40 6.80
N SER A 108 12.86 2.39 7.47
CA SER A 108 14.12 1.95 6.91
C SER A 108 13.78 0.69 6.15
N ARG A 109 13.81 0.77 4.80
CA ARG A 109 13.84 -0.37 3.90
C ARG A 109 14.73 -1.39 4.59
N GLY A 110 14.11 -2.37 5.24
CA GLY A 110 14.85 -3.46 5.83
C GLY A 110 15.49 -4.12 4.65
N VAL A 111 16.79 -3.92 4.46
CA VAL A 111 17.51 -4.70 3.48
C VAL A 111 17.27 -6.12 3.92
N ASP A 112 16.56 -6.88 3.09
CA ASP A 112 16.22 -8.25 3.41
C ASP A 112 17.52 -8.95 3.80
N TRP A 113 17.64 -9.32 5.07
CA TRP A 113 18.87 -9.92 5.60
C TRP A 113 19.28 -11.14 4.77
N LYS A 114 18.28 -11.83 4.23
CA LYS A 114 18.43 -12.93 3.29
C LYS A 114 19.20 -12.54 2.02
N LEU A 115 19.00 -11.34 1.48
CA LEU A 115 19.73 -10.81 0.33
C LEU A 115 21.19 -10.51 0.69
N ILE A 116 21.45 -9.92 1.87
CA ILE A 116 22.82 -9.67 2.35
C ILE A 116 23.57 -10.99 2.54
N THR A 117 22.94 -11.98 3.19
CA THR A 117 23.54 -13.30 3.37
C THR A 117 23.84 -13.97 2.03
N LEU A 118 22.91 -13.93 1.08
CA LEU A 118 23.09 -14.52 -0.24
C LEU A 118 24.22 -13.83 -1.03
N LEU A 119 24.30 -12.49 -0.98
CA LEU A 119 25.37 -11.73 -1.62
C LEU A 119 26.74 -12.02 -0.99
N SER A 120 26.80 -12.15 0.34
CA SER A 120 28.02 -12.50 1.06
C SER A 120 28.54 -13.89 0.67
N VAL A 121 27.66 -14.90 0.62
CA VAL A 121 28.03 -16.27 0.19
C VAL A 121 28.55 -16.27 -1.25
N LEU A 122 27.92 -15.50 -2.14
CA LEU A 122 28.33 -15.40 -3.54
C LEU A 122 29.75 -14.80 -3.67
N ILE A 123 30.07 -13.74 -2.93
CA ILE A 123 31.40 -13.13 -2.95
C ILE A 123 32.46 -14.11 -2.43
N ILE A 124 32.17 -14.83 -1.34
CA ILE A 124 33.10 -15.85 -0.79
C ILE A 124 33.39 -16.93 -1.83
N LEU A 125 32.36 -17.39 -2.56
CA LEU A 125 32.50 -18.38 -3.63
C LEU A 125 33.41 -17.88 -4.76
N ILE A 126 33.26 -16.64 -5.20
CA ILE A 126 34.10 -16.05 -6.25
C ILE A 126 35.56 -15.94 -5.80
N VAL A 127 35.80 -15.51 -4.56
CA VAL A 127 37.16 -15.41 -3.99
C VAL A 127 37.79 -16.80 -3.86
N ALA A 128 37.05 -17.79 -3.38
CA ALA A 128 37.53 -19.18 -3.28
C ALA A 128 37.86 -19.76 -4.65
N LEU A 129 37.04 -19.47 -5.68
CA LEU A 129 37.33 -19.86 -7.06
C LEU A 129 38.62 -19.21 -7.57
N GLY A 130 38.78 -17.90 -7.38
CA GLY A 130 39.98 -17.17 -7.80
C GLY A 130 41.25 -17.67 -7.10
N ALA A 131 41.18 -17.94 -5.80
CA ALA A 131 42.27 -18.55 -5.06
C ALA A 131 42.61 -19.95 -5.59
N SER A 132 41.59 -20.76 -5.92
CA SER A 132 41.80 -22.10 -6.50
C SER A 132 42.59 -22.07 -7.80
N PHE A 133 42.45 -21.01 -8.61
CA PHE A 133 43.27 -20.81 -9.80
C PHE A 133 44.75 -20.55 -9.46
N PHE A 134 45.03 -19.72 -8.46
CA PHE A 134 46.41 -19.48 -8.01
C PHE A 134 47.04 -20.70 -7.35
N LEU A 135 46.27 -21.45 -6.55
CA LEU A 135 46.76 -22.68 -5.93
C LEU A 135 46.98 -23.79 -6.96
N ARG A 136 46.38 -23.73 -8.14
CA ARG A 136 46.55 -24.76 -9.17
C ARG A 136 48.01 -24.92 -9.56
N ASP A 137 48.72 -23.80 -9.74
CA ASP A 137 50.14 -23.80 -10.11
C ASP A 137 51.00 -24.41 -8.99
N SER A 138 50.76 -24.01 -7.73
CA SER A 138 51.46 -24.57 -6.56
C SER A 138 51.13 -26.05 -6.33
N ILE A 139 49.90 -26.49 -6.61
CA ILE A 139 49.51 -27.90 -6.52
C ILE A 139 50.24 -28.70 -7.61
N THR A 140 50.28 -28.22 -8.85
CA THR A 140 50.99 -28.94 -9.91
C THR A 140 52.48 -29.10 -9.62
N GLU A 141 53.12 -28.07 -9.04
CA GLU A 141 54.52 -28.14 -8.62
C GLU A 141 54.72 -29.08 -7.43
N PHE A 142 53.84 -29.03 -6.42
CA PHE A 142 53.87 -29.95 -5.28
C PHE A 142 53.74 -31.42 -5.71
N PHE A 143 52.82 -31.71 -6.64
CA PHE A 143 52.64 -33.06 -7.18
C PHE A 143 53.83 -33.49 -8.05
N ALA A 144 54.44 -32.56 -8.80
CA ALA A 144 55.65 -32.86 -9.57
C ALA A 144 56.84 -33.21 -8.67
N ILE A 145 56.99 -32.54 -7.52
CA ILE A 145 58.04 -32.85 -6.52
C ILE A 145 57.75 -34.16 -5.78
N LEU A 146 56.47 -34.48 -5.54
CA LEU A 146 56.08 -35.65 -4.76
C LEU A 146 56.13 -36.97 -5.55
N PHE A 147 55.86 -36.93 -6.86
CA PHE A 147 55.78 -38.12 -7.72
C PHE A 147 56.87 -38.20 -8.82
N GLY A 148 57.72 -37.18 -8.93
CA GLY A 148 58.83 -37.10 -9.89
C GLY A 148 60.16 -37.59 -9.36
#